data_AF-A0ABD3DDS6-F1
#
_entry.id   AF-A0ABD3DDS6-F1
#
_cell.length_a   1.000
_cell.length_b   1.000
_cell.length_c   1.000
_cell.angle_alpha   90.00
_cell.angle_beta   90.00
_cell.angle_gamma   90.00
#
_symmetry.space_group_name_H-M   'P 1'
#
loop_
_entity.id
_entity.type
_entity.pdbx_description
1 polymer ?
#
loop_
_entity_poly.entity_id
_entity_poly.type
_entity_poly.pdbx_seq_one_letter_code
_entity_poly.pdbx_strand_id
1 'polypeptide(L)'
;MEIGAVFSGLHPPLLHHHLHGHSRNAIKLFPSLFTDKKLIFSHSQSFQIQRQLDLGSHRNNGISHVNPIGVASPVRCSNSTLESADIDWDNLGFGLTSTDYMYMMKCSQGEAFSEGELQRFGKIELSPSAGVLNYGQGLFEGLKAYRSKDGKILLFRPEENAMRLRMGAERMCMPSPTVEKFLEAVRETVLANERWIPPAGKGSLYIRPLLMGSGAVLGLAPAPEYTFLIYVSPVGNYFKEGLAPINLIVETETHRATPGGTGGVKTIGNYAPVLKAQSVAKAKGFSDVLYLDSVHKRYLEEVSSCNVFVVKGNVISTPEIKGTILPGITRKSLIDVARSQGFQVEERLVKVDELIDADEVFCAGTAVVVSPVGSISYLDKRITYGDNGVGRVSQQLYTTLTSLQMGLAEDKMGWTVELK
;
A
#
# COMPACT_ATOMS: atom_id res chain seq x y z
N MET A 1 -11.83 -2.46 28.14
CA MET A 1 -12.47 -2.57 29.46
C MET A 1 -11.72 -1.64 30.38
N GLU A 2 -12.19 -0.40 30.45
CA GLU A 2 -11.99 0.51 31.57
C GLU A 2 -13.19 1.46 31.57
N ILE A 3 -13.62 1.80 32.77
CA ILE A 3 -14.99 2.15 33.16
C ILE A 3 -15.14 3.68 33.13
N GLY A 4 -16.32 4.16 32.75
CA GLY A 4 -16.63 5.58 32.71
C GLY A 4 -16.78 6.23 34.09
N ALA A 5 -16.58 7.55 34.11
CA ALA A 5 -17.27 8.45 35.03
C ALA A 5 -17.31 9.86 34.39
N VAL A 6 -18.51 10.42 34.33
CA VAL A 6 -18.82 11.80 33.97
C VAL A 6 -18.87 12.62 35.26
N PHE A 7 -18.23 13.79 35.30
CA PHE A 7 -18.77 15.00 35.93
C PHE A 7 -18.06 16.26 35.41
N SER A 8 -18.86 17.33 35.32
CA SER A 8 -18.67 18.65 34.73
C SER A 8 -17.93 19.68 35.60
N GLY A 9 -17.35 20.73 34.98
CA GLY A 9 -17.28 22.08 35.60
C GLY A 9 -15.99 22.92 35.45
N LEU A 10 -15.97 23.77 34.41
CA LEU A 10 -15.42 25.15 34.25
C LEU A 10 -14.27 25.75 35.14
N HIS A 11 -13.15 26.06 34.47
CA HIS A 11 -12.29 27.29 34.44
C HIS A 11 -11.50 27.86 35.67
N PRO A 12 -10.40 28.66 35.44
CA PRO A 12 -9.12 28.61 36.17
C PRO A 12 -8.81 29.89 36.99
N PRO A 13 -7.62 30.04 37.66
CA PRO A 13 -6.53 30.80 37.03
C PRO A 13 -5.04 30.53 37.49
N LEU A 14 -4.10 30.97 36.63
CA LEU A 14 -2.81 31.69 36.82
C LEU A 14 -1.67 31.23 37.77
N LEU A 15 -0.50 31.00 37.13
CA LEU A 15 0.91 31.44 37.39
C LEU A 15 1.39 31.80 38.82
N HIS A 16 2.47 31.16 39.28
CA HIS A 16 3.75 31.83 39.64
C HIS A 16 4.93 30.86 39.86
N HIS A 17 6.13 31.35 39.48
CA HIS A 17 7.48 30.80 39.65
C HIS A 17 7.90 30.49 41.10
N HIS A 18 8.77 29.48 41.31
CA HIS A 18 10.13 29.67 41.85
C HIS A 18 11.03 28.42 41.75
N LEU A 19 12.34 28.70 41.76
CA LEU A 19 13.52 27.90 41.49
C LEU A 19 14.08 27.11 42.69
N HIS A 20 15.01 26.20 42.37
CA HIS A 20 16.19 25.71 43.11
C HIS A 20 16.11 24.41 43.93
N GLY A 21 17.14 23.57 43.71
CA GLY A 21 17.73 22.75 44.77
C GLY A 21 18.21 21.35 44.36
N HIS A 22 19.49 21.21 44.06
CA HIS A 22 20.21 19.93 43.95
C HIS A 22 20.14 19.06 45.22
N SER A 23 20.19 17.73 45.09
CA SER A 23 21.22 16.88 45.75
C SER A 23 21.06 15.39 45.44
N ARG A 24 22.21 14.70 45.43
CA ARG A 24 22.50 13.28 45.17
C ARG A 24 22.11 12.36 46.34
N ASN A 25 21.88 11.07 46.03
CA ASN A 25 22.43 9.84 46.66
C ASN A 25 21.45 8.67 46.37
N ALA A 26 21.81 7.69 45.55
CA ALA A 26 22.66 6.52 45.84
C ALA A 26 21.93 5.38 46.59
N ILE A 27 21.71 4.29 45.82
CA ILE A 27 21.87 2.87 46.15
C ILE A 27 20.89 2.24 47.19
N LYS A 28 20.13 1.23 46.73
CA LYS A 28 20.17 -0.14 47.29
C LYS A 28 19.42 -1.15 46.41
N LEU A 29 20.19 -2.06 45.82
CA LEU A 29 19.80 -3.39 45.37
C LEU A 29 19.52 -4.31 46.57
N PHE A 30 18.64 -5.31 46.38
CA PHE A 30 18.62 -6.70 46.91
C PHE A 30 17.17 -7.26 46.88
N PRO A 31 16.92 -8.57 46.93
CA PRO A 31 17.12 -9.54 45.85
C PRO A 31 15.85 -10.39 45.55
N SER A 32 15.96 -11.21 44.51
CA SER A 32 15.15 -12.39 44.20
C SER A 32 14.97 -13.35 45.39
N LEU A 33 13.90 -14.16 45.41
CA LEU A 33 13.89 -15.60 45.81
C LEU A 33 12.50 -16.23 45.56
N PHE A 34 12.50 -17.36 44.82
CA PHE A 34 11.63 -18.56 44.90
C PHE A 34 10.10 -18.43 44.69
N THR A 35 9.34 -19.40 44.15
CA THR A 35 9.54 -20.81 43.75
C THR A 35 8.34 -21.21 42.87
N ASP A 36 8.55 -22.21 42.02
CA ASP A 36 7.54 -23.03 41.34
C ASP A 36 6.43 -23.56 42.27
N LYS A 37 5.20 -23.62 41.75
CA LYS A 37 4.25 -24.73 42.02
C LYS A 37 3.25 -24.89 40.87
N LYS A 38 3.40 -26.01 40.15
CA LYS A 38 2.37 -26.64 39.31
C LYS A 38 1.14 -26.98 40.15
N LEU A 39 -0.05 -26.70 39.63
CA LEU A 39 -1.30 -27.31 40.09
C LEU A 39 -2.08 -27.78 38.85
N ILE A 40 -2.16 -29.11 38.74
CA ILE A 40 -3.03 -29.86 37.85
C ILE A 40 -4.36 -30.01 38.59
N PHE A 41 -5.48 -29.71 37.93
CA PHE A 41 -6.78 -30.26 38.30
C PHE A 41 -7.57 -30.69 37.07
N SER A 42 -8.24 -31.82 37.25
CA SER A 42 -8.87 -32.70 36.30
C SER A 42 -10.36 -32.41 36.09
N HIS A 43 -10.81 -32.64 34.84
CA HIS A 43 -12.06 -33.28 34.41
C HIS A 43 -13.42 -32.85 34.99
N SER A 44 -14.28 -32.43 34.06
CA SER A 44 -15.58 -33.03 33.69
C SER A 44 -16.75 -32.04 33.73
N GLN A 45 -17.44 -31.88 32.60
CA GLN A 45 -18.81 -32.35 32.41
C GLN A 45 -19.32 -31.98 31.01
N SER A 46 -19.78 -33.00 30.32
CA SER A 46 -20.44 -33.01 29.02
C SER A 46 -21.91 -32.60 29.17
N PHE A 47 -22.36 -31.64 28.36
CA PHE A 47 -23.78 -31.32 28.18
C PHE A 47 -24.29 -32.00 26.89
N GLN A 48 -25.22 -32.94 27.07
CA GLN A 48 -26.06 -33.49 26.00
C GLN A 48 -27.31 -32.61 25.85
N ILE A 49 -27.65 -32.21 24.63
CA ILE A 49 -28.95 -31.63 24.29
C ILE A 49 -29.70 -32.62 23.40
N GLN A 50 -30.88 -33.02 23.89
CA GLN A 50 -31.84 -33.90 23.24
C GLN A 50 -32.44 -33.25 21.98
N ARG A 51 -32.54 -34.04 20.91
CA ARG A 51 -33.43 -33.80 19.77
C ARG A 51 -34.87 -34.12 20.19
N GLN A 52 -35.79 -33.23 19.86
CA GLN A 52 -37.22 -33.55 19.77
C GLN A 52 -37.70 -33.23 18.35
N LEU A 53 -38.15 -34.30 17.68
CA LEU A 53 -38.91 -34.28 16.44
C LEU A 53 -40.37 -34.04 16.82
N ASP A 54 -41.03 -33.09 16.17
CA ASP A 54 -42.49 -33.06 16.11
C ASP A 54 -42.96 -32.90 14.66
N LEU A 55 -43.79 -33.86 14.27
CA LEU A 55 -44.54 -33.94 13.02
C LEU A 55 -45.81 -33.10 13.18
N GLY A 56 -46.03 -32.14 12.28
CA GLY A 56 -47.25 -31.34 12.24
C GLY A 56 -47.65 -31.02 10.81
N SER A 57 -48.65 -31.73 10.31
CA SER A 57 -49.31 -31.55 9.02
C SER A 57 -50.11 -30.26 8.94
N HIS A 58 -50.02 -29.50 7.85
CA HIS A 58 -51.15 -28.73 7.33
C HIS A 58 -51.06 -28.51 5.81
N ARG A 59 -52.15 -28.87 5.13
CA ARG A 59 -52.46 -28.53 3.73
C ARG A 59 -52.90 -27.07 3.64
N ASN A 60 -52.43 -26.32 2.63
CA ASN A 60 -53.33 -25.58 1.74
C ASN A 60 -52.67 -25.12 0.43
N ASN A 61 -53.51 -25.03 -0.61
CA ASN A 61 -53.23 -24.82 -2.02
C ASN A 61 -52.59 -23.46 -2.38
N GLY A 62 -51.81 -23.46 -3.47
CA GLY A 62 -51.43 -22.26 -4.21
C GLY A 62 -50.65 -22.62 -5.48
N ILE A 63 -51.35 -22.69 -6.60
CA ILE A 63 -50.85 -23.03 -7.95
C ILE A 63 -50.07 -21.84 -8.53
N SER A 64 -48.84 -22.07 -9.00
CA SER A 64 -48.27 -21.29 -10.11
C SER A 64 -47.14 -22.07 -10.82
N HIS A 65 -47.43 -22.45 -12.06
CA HIS A 65 -46.60 -22.94 -13.16
C HIS A 65 -45.09 -23.15 -12.96
N VAL A 66 -44.68 -24.41 -13.10
CA VAL A 66 -43.32 -24.87 -13.39
C VAL A 66 -43.19 -25.02 -14.91
N ASN A 67 -42.22 -24.36 -15.53
CA ASN A 67 -41.78 -24.68 -16.90
C ASN A 67 -40.53 -25.59 -16.85
N PRO A 68 -40.40 -26.55 -17.78
CA PRO A 68 -39.45 -27.65 -17.64
C PRO A 68 -38.03 -27.28 -18.06
N ILE A 69 -37.11 -28.02 -17.46
CA ILE A 69 -35.66 -28.07 -17.67
C ILE A 69 -35.34 -28.23 -19.17
N GLY A 70 -34.70 -27.21 -19.74
CA GLY A 70 -34.07 -27.26 -21.06
C GLY A 70 -32.62 -27.72 -20.95
N VAL A 71 -32.30 -28.84 -21.58
CA VAL A 71 -30.96 -29.40 -21.71
C VAL A 71 -30.12 -28.47 -22.61
N ALA A 72 -29.07 -27.85 -22.06
CA ALA A 72 -28.14 -27.03 -22.84
C ALA A 72 -27.16 -27.93 -23.62
N SER A 73 -27.20 -27.80 -24.95
CA SER A 73 -26.21 -28.37 -25.87
C SER A 73 -24.90 -27.57 -25.83
N PRO A 74 -23.75 -28.18 -26.16
CA PRO A 74 -22.44 -27.54 -25.99
C PRO A 74 -22.27 -26.38 -26.98
N VAL A 75 -22.05 -25.17 -26.45
CA VAL A 75 -21.74 -23.99 -27.25
C VAL A 75 -20.35 -24.16 -27.86
N ARG A 76 -20.31 -24.19 -29.19
CA ARG A 76 -19.08 -24.11 -29.98
C ARG A 76 -18.35 -22.80 -29.67
N CYS A 77 -17.06 -22.87 -29.34
CA CYS A 77 -16.16 -21.72 -29.35
C CYS A 77 -16.17 -21.08 -30.75
N SER A 78 -16.85 -19.96 -30.90
CA SER A 78 -16.61 -19.03 -32.00
C SER A 78 -15.46 -18.12 -31.59
N ASN A 79 -14.45 -18.02 -32.45
CA ASN A 79 -13.36 -17.05 -32.39
C ASN A 79 -13.93 -15.62 -32.27
N SER A 80 -14.16 -15.14 -31.05
CA SER A 80 -14.35 -13.72 -30.79
C SER A 80 -12.97 -13.10 -30.75
N THR A 81 -12.61 -12.39 -31.81
CA THR A 81 -11.67 -11.28 -31.71
C THR A 81 -12.03 -10.49 -30.44
N LEU A 82 -11.14 -10.43 -29.46
CA LEU A 82 -11.29 -9.62 -28.25
C LEU A 82 -11.56 -8.18 -28.70
N GLU A 83 -12.82 -7.77 -28.73
CA GLU A 83 -13.17 -6.37 -28.96
C GLU A 83 -12.51 -5.56 -27.84
N SER A 84 -11.63 -4.64 -28.24
CA SER A 84 -11.01 -3.66 -27.35
C SER A 84 -12.13 -2.97 -26.58
N ALA A 85 -12.01 -2.86 -25.27
CA ALA A 85 -13.01 -2.18 -24.46
C ALA A 85 -13.24 -0.75 -25.01
N ASP A 86 -14.49 -0.32 -25.10
CA ASP A 86 -14.88 1.03 -25.55
C ASP A 86 -14.41 2.08 -24.52
N ILE A 87 -13.12 2.44 -24.62
CA ILE A 87 -12.40 3.27 -23.66
C ILE A 87 -11.65 4.35 -24.43
N ASP A 88 -11.84 5.60 -24.00
CA ASP A 88 -10.98 6.70 -24.38
C ASP A 88 -9.63 6.60 -23.66
N TRP A 89 -8.71 5.86 -24.28
CA TRP A 89 -7.36 5.61 -23.74
C TRP A 89 -6.55 6.90 -23.55
N ASP A 90 -6.84 7.97 -24.30
CA ASP A 90 -6.15 9.26 -24.19
C ASP A 90 -6.62 10.06 -22.97
N ASN A 91 -7.82 9.78 -22.46
CA ASN A 91 -8.40 10.47 -21.32
C ASN A 91 -8.47 9.69 -20.01
N LEU A 92 -7.79 8.55 -19.92
CA LEU A 92 -7.68 7.78 -18.69
C LEU A 92 -6.97 8.57 -17.57
N GLY A 93 -7.62 8.66 -16.42
CA GLY A 93 -7.02 9.13 -15.17
C GLY A 93 -6.46 7.99 -14.32
N PHE A 94 -6.18 8.29 -13.05
CA PHE A 94 -5.89 7.30 -12.01
C PHE A 94 -7.17 6.96 -11.23
N GLY A 95 -8.18 6.48 -11.93
CA GLY A 95 -9.49 6.11 -11.39
C GLY A 95 -9.70 4.60 -11.39
N LEU A 96 -10.63 4.13 -10.56
CA LEU A 96 -11.08 2.74 -10.61
C LEU A 96 -12.01 2.56 -11.81
N THR A 97 -11.61 1.70 -12.74
CA THR A 97 -12.48 1.15 -13.78
C THR A 97 -12.64 -0.33 -13.49
N SER A 98 -13.87 -0.80 -13.30
CA SER A 98 -14.14 -2.22 -13.09
C SER A 98 -13.78 -3.02 -14.33
N THR A 99 -12.85 -3.96 -14.18
CA THR A 99 -12.47 -4.91 -15.23
C THR A 99 -13.27 -6.20 -15.12
N ASP A 100 -12.97 -7.23 -15.92
CA ASP A 100 -13.80 -8.43 -16.01
C ASP A 100 -13.59 -9.40 -14.86
N TYR A 101 -12.33 -9.56 -14.43
CA TYR A 101 -11.93 -10.57 -13.46
C TYR A 101 -11.06 -10.01 -12.34
N MET A 102 -11.17 -10.64 -11.18
CA MET A 102 -10.25 -10.54 -10.05
C MET A 102 -9.80 -11.95 -9.66
N TYR A 103 -8.64 -12.08 -9.01
CA TYR A 103 -8.15 -13.35 -8.49
C TYR A 103 -8.31 -13.40 -6.97
N MET A 104 -8.69 -14.54 -6.42
CA MET A 104 -8.74 -14.74 -4.97
C MET A 104 -8.18 -16.09 -4.54
N MET A 105 -7.46 -16.11 -3.42
CA MET A 105 -7.06 -17.31 -2.68
C MET A 105 -7.28 -17.09 -1.18
N LYS A 106 -7.51 -18.16 -0.44
CA LYS A 106 -7.78 -18.11 1.00
C LYS A 106 -6.77 -18.92 1.78
N CYS A 107 -6.65 -18.60 3.07
CA CYS A 107 -5.75 -19.29 3.98
C CYS A 107 -6.34 -19.27 5.39
N SER A 108 -6.47 -20.43 6.02
CA SER A 108 -6.73 -20.51 7.45
C SER A 108 -5.43 -20.26 8.23
N GLN A 109 -5.53 -19.72 9.45
CA GLN A 109 -4.36 -19.47 10.27
C GLN A 109 -3.57 -20.77 10.54
N GLY A 110 -2.27 -20.76 10.22
CA GLY A 110 -1.37 -21.90 10.38
C GLY A 110 -1.35 -22.86 9.18
N GLU A 111 -2.14 -22.60 8.15
CA GLU A 111 -2.19 -23.39 6.92
C GLU A 111 -1.49 -22.68 5.75
N ALA A 112 -1.30 -23.40 4.65
CA ALA A 112 -0.86 -22.81 3.39
C ALA A 112 -2.05 -22.17 2.66
N PHE A 113 -1.76 -21.19 1.80
CA PHE A 113 -2.76 -20.65 0.89
C PHE A 113 -3.28 -21.74 -0.04
N SER A 114 -4.62 -21.78 -0.19
CA SER A 114 -5.32 -22.63 -1.13
C SER A 114 -4.82 -22.38 -2.57
N GLU A 115 -5.23 -23.26 -3.48
CA GLU A 115 -5.28 -22.86 -4.88
C GLU A 115 -6.28 -21.70 -5.01
N GLY A 116 -5.87 -20.67 -5.74
CA GLY A 116 -6.74 -19.53 -6.01
C GLY A 116 -7.51 -19.71 -7.30
N GLU A 117 -8.44 -18.80 -7.52
CA GLU A 117 -9.34 -18.83 -8.66
C GLU A 117 -9.61 -17.43 -9.21
N LEU A 118 -9.78 -17.36 -10.52
CA LEU A 118 -10.33 -16.19 -11.20
C LEU A 118 -11.83 -16.14 -10.96
N GLN A 119 -12.30 -14.99 -10.50
CA GLN A 119 -13.72 -14.69 -10.32
C GLN A 119 -14.08 -13.42 -11.08
N ARG A 120 -15.37 -13.25 -11.37
CA ARG A 120 -15.85 -11.97 -11.93
C ARG A 120 -15.57 -10.85 -10.94
N PHE A 121 -15.08 -9.71 -11.44
CA PHE A 121 -14.88 -8.53 -10.60
C PHE A 121 -16.21 -8.16 -9.93
N GLY A 122 -16.17 -7.96 -8.61
CA GLY A 122 -17.38 -7.72 -7.84
C GLY A 122 -17.10 -7.37 -6.40
N LYS A 123 -18.19 -7.20 -5.64
CA LYS A 123 -18.11 -6.99 -4.20
C LYS A 123 -17.61 -8.28 -3.53
N ILE A 124 -16.86 -8.11 -2.46
CA ILE A 124 -16.47 -9.20 -1.56
C ILE A 124 -17.39 -9.22 -0.33
N GLU A 125 -17.72 -10.40 0.15
CA GLU A 125 -18.45 -10.58 1.40
C GLU A 125 -17.45 -10.75 2.55
N LEU A 126 -17.62 -9.96 3.62
CA LEU A 126 -16.80 -10.03 4.82
C LEU A 126 -17.71 -10.05 6.05
N SER A 127 -17.32 -10.83 7.06
CA SER A 127 -17.94 -10.70 8.38
C SER A 127 -17.75 -9.27 8.89
N PRO A 128 -18.77 -8.64 9.50
CA PRO A 128 -18.59 -7.36 10.19
C PRO A 128 -17.50 -7.40 11.28
N SER A 129 -17.24 -8.58 11.84
CA SER A 129 -16.17 -8.81 12.83
C SER A 129 -14.82 -9.20 12.19
N ALA A 130 -14.63 -9.05 10.88
CA ALA A 130 -13.36 -9.34 10.24
C ALA A 130 -12.23 -8.47 10.82
N GLY A 131 -11.06 -9.07 11.06
CA GLY A 131 -9.91 -8.37 11.64
C GLY A 131 -9.45 -7.15 10.84
N VAL A 132 -9.54 -7.22 9.51
CA VAL A 132 -9.23 -6.10 8.62
C VAL A 132 -10.15 -4.88 8.83
N LEU A 133 -11.43 -5.10 9.14
CA LEU A 133 -12.42 -4.03 9.31
C LEU A 133 -12.31 -3.33 10.68
N ASN A 134 -11.95 -4.09 11.72
CA ASN A 134 -11.99 -3.62 13.10
C ASN A 134 -10.61 -3.19 13.63
N TYR A 135 -9.54 -3.87 13.21
CA TYR A 135 -8.18 -3.66 13.74
C TYR A 135 -7.14 -3.35 12.66
N GLY A 136 -7.57 -3.16 11.41
CA GLY A 136 -6.69 -2.75 10.32
C GLY A 136 -5.62 -3.77 9.94
N GLN A 137 -5.82 -5.06 10.25
CA GLN A 137 -4.87 -6.13 9.89
C GLN A 137 -4.97 -6.43 8.38
N GLY A 138 -4.32 -5.58 7.57
CA GLY A 138 -4.31 -5.72 6.12
C GLY A 138 -3.12 -5.04 5.45
N LEU A 139 -2.71 -5.60 4.32
CA LEU A 139 -1.65 -5.10 3.46
C LEU A 139 -2.16 -4.92 2.04
N PHE A 140 -1.44 -4.11 1.27
CA PHE A 140 -1.65 -4.05 -0.17
C PHE A 140 -0.35 -3.82 -0.91
N GLU A 141 -0.35 -4.16 -2.19
CA GLU A 141 0.72 -3.88 -3.11
C GLU A 141 0.28 -3.02 -4.29
N GLY A 142 1.26 -2.54 -5.06
CA GLY A 142 0.98 -1.76 -6.25
C GLY A 142 2.07 -1.93 -7.29
N LEU A 143 1.69 -2.52 -8.42
CA LEU A 143 2.53 -2.76 -9.58
C LEU A 143 1.73 -2.50 -10.87
N LYS A 144 2.39 -2.58 -12.02
CA LYS A 144 1.82 -2.24 -13.32
C LYS A 144 2.21 -3.28 -14.38
N ALA A 145 1.28 -3.56 -15.28
CA ALA A 145 1.54 -4.22 -16.54
C ALA A 145 1.49 -3.21 -17.68
N TYR A 146 2.45 -3.30 -18.60
CA TYR A 146 2.59 -2.42 -19.76
C TYR A 146 2.48 -3.23 -21.04
N ARG A 147 1.80 -2.68 -22.04
CA ARG A 147 1.84 -3.22 -23.41
C ARG A 147 2.99 -2.58 -24.17
N SER A 148 3.92 -3.39 -24.67
CA SER A 148 5.01 -2.91 -25.52
C SER A 148 4.49 -2.62 -26.94
N LYS A 149 5.32 -1.94 -27.76
CA LYS A 149 5.00 -1.68 -29.18
C LYS A 149 4.81 -2.96 -29.99
N ASP A 150 5.50 -4.03 -29.61
CA ASP A 150 5.40 -5.35 -30.26
C ASP A 150 4.26 -6.20 -29.70
N GLY A 151 3.40 -5.62 -28.86
CA GLY A 151 2.22 -6.28 -28.29
C GLY A 151 2.47 -7.12 -27.04
N LYS A 152 3.74 -7.31 -26.63
CA LYS A 152 4.11 -8.05 -25.42
C LYS A 152 3.60 -7.37 -24.16
N ILE A 153 3.25 -8.16 -23.14
CA ILE A 153 2.84 -7.66 -21.83
C ILE A 153 4.03 -7.78 -20.88
N LEU A 154 4.45 -6.65 -20.30
CA LEU A 154 5.62 -6.54 -19.45
C LEU A 154 5.21 -6.14 -18.02
N LEU A 155 5.74 -6.85 -17.02
CA LEU A 155 5.74 -6.45 -15.62
C LEU A 155 7.09 -5.83 -15.24
N PHE A 156 7.08 -4.96 -14.24
CA PHE A 156 8.30 -4.35 -13.71
C PHE A 156 8.55 -4.77 -12.26
N ARG A 157 9.62 -5.55 -12.05
CA ARG A 157 10.10 -6.08 -10.75
C ARG A 157 9.00 -6.70 -9.87
N PRO A 158 8.10 -7.55 -10.41
CA PRO A 158 6.98 -8.09 -9.63
C PRO A 158 7.42 -8.95 -8.42
N GLU A 159 8.61 -9.56 -8.48
CA GLU A 159 9.22 -10.32 -7.38
C GLU A 159 9.47 -9.43 -6.15
N GLU A 160 9.89 -8.18 -6.36
CA GLU A 160 10.14 -7.23 -5.26
C GLU A 160 8.83 -6.84 -4.56
N ASN A 161 7.71 -6.76 -5.30
CA ASN A 161 6.39 -6.56 -4.71
C ASN A 161 5.98 -7.76 -3.85
N ALA A 162 6.20 -8.98 -4.35
CA ALA A 162 5.91 -10.21 -3.60
C ALA A 162 6.73 -10.29 -2.29
N MET A 163 8.03 -9.99 -2.38
CA MET A 163 8.92 -9.96 -1.22
C MET A 163 8.52 -8.89 -0.20
N ARG A 164 8.15 -7.69 -0.65
CA ARG A 164 7.69 -6.62 0.24
C ARG A 164 6.35 -6.96 0.92
N LEU A 165 5.42 -7.60 0.21
CA LEU A 165 4.18 -8.11 0.80
C LEU A 165 4.50 -9.12 1.90
N ARG A 166 5.41 -10.08 1.64
CA ARG A 166 5.80 -11.13 2.59
C ARG A 166 6.43 -10.55 3.86
N MET A 167 7.36 -9.60 3.72
CA MET A 167 7.94 -8.89 4.88
C MET A 167 6.88 -8.12 5.68
N GLY A 168 5.93 -7.49 4.98
CA GLY A 168 4.81 -6.83 5.63
C GLY A 168 3.90 -7.82 6.38
N ALA A 169 3.66 -9.00 5.80
CA ALA A 169 2.81 -10.04 6.38
C ALA A 169 3.42 -10.55 7.68
N GLU A 170 4.73 -10.80 7.68
CA GLU A 170 5.48 -11.13 8.89
C GLU A 170 5.31 -10.05 9.97
N ARG A 171 5.51 -8.77 9.62
CA ARG A 171 5.38 -7.66 10.59
C ARG A 171 3.95 -7.51 11.15
N MET A 172 2.94 -7.86 10.36
CA MET A 172 1.52 -7.77 10.71
C MET A 172 0.94 -9.08 11.26
N CYS A 173 1.77 -10.08 11.54
CA CYS A 173 1.37 -11.41 12.01
C CYS A 173 0.35 -12.09 11.08
N MET A 174 0.58 -12.02 9.76
CA MET A 174 -0.26 -12.61 8.72
C MET A 174 0.54 -13.67 7.93
N PRO A 175 -0.10 -14.76 7.45
CA PRO A 175 0.52 -15.61 6.44
C PRO A 175 0.62 -14.83 5.11
N SER A 176 1.59 -15.19 4.27
CA SER A 176 1.76 -14.63 2.92
C SER A 176 1.74 -15.76 1.89
N PRO A 177 1.22 -15.53 0.67
CA PRO A 177 1.53 -16.37 -0.47
C PRO A 177 3.06 -16.46 -0.66
N THR A 178 3.54 -17.57 -1.24
CA THR A 178 4.93 -17.63 -1.69
C THR A 178 5.14 -16.65 -2.85
N VAL A 179 6.41 -16.37 -3.18
CA VAL A 179 6.71 -15.47 -4.30
C VAL A 179 6.13 -16.03 -5.59
N GLU A 180 6.26 -17.34 -5.79
CA GLU A 180 5.76 -18.06 -6.97
C GLU A 180 4.24 -17.94 -7.08
N LYS A 181 3.49 -18.25 -6.00
CA LYS A 181 2.02 -18.12 -5.99
C LYS A 181 1.56 -16.68 -6.21
N PHE A 182 2.30 -15.70 -5.69
CA PHE A 182 1.99 -14.28 -5.94
C PHE A 182 2.16 -13.93 -7.43
N LEU A 183 3.28 -14.34 -8.04
CA LEU A 183 3.57 -14.06 -9.45
C LEU A 183 2.57 -14.75 -10.38
N GLU A 184 2.21 -16.00 -10.07
CA GLU A 184 1.19 -16.76 -10.80
C GLU A 184 -0.18 -16.07 -10.73
N ALA A 185 -0.62 -15.67 -9.53
CA ALA A 185 -1.86 -14.93 -9.35
C ALA A 185 -1.86 -13.60 -10.13
N VAL A 186 -0.73 -12.86 -10.14
CA VAL A 186 -0.59 -11.64 -10.94
C VAL A 186 -0.71 -11.96 -12.43
N ARG A 187 0.02 -12.97 -12.92
CA ARG A 187 -0.01 -13.42 -14.32
C ARG A 187 -1.43 -13.77 -14.76
N GLU A 188 -2.11 -14.64 -14.01
CA GLU A 188 -3.48 -15.05 -14.33
C GLU A 188 -4.45 -13.87 -14.36
N THR A 189 -4.39 -12.99 -13.35
CA THR A 189 -5.27 -11.81 -13.28
C THR A 189 -5.04 -10.87 -14.46
N VAL A 190 -3.78 -10.63 -14.85
CA VAL A 190 -3.44 -9.73 -15.95
C VAL A 190 -3.88 -10.31 -17.29
N LEU A 191 -3.59 -11.59 -17.56
CA LEU A 191 -3.97 -12.24 -18.81
C LEU A 191 -5.49 -12.37 -18.96
N ALA A 192 -6.22 -12.68 -17.88
CA ALA A 192 -7.68 -12.71 -17.90
C ALA A 192 -8.32 -11.35 -18.20
N ASN A 193 -7.60 -10.25 -17.95
CA ASN A 193 -8.03 -8.88 -18.20
C ASN A 193 -7.25 -8.22 -19.33
N GLU A 194 -6.66 -8.99 -20.26
CA GLU A 194 -5.76 -8.45 -21.29
C GLU A 194 -6.37 -7.27 -22.09
N ARG A 195 -7.66 -7.34 -22.42
CA ARG A 195 -8.36 -6.29 -23.18
C ARG A 195 -8.43 -4.93 -22.46
N TRP A 196 -8.19 -4.90 -21.16
CA TRP A 196 -8.14 -3.70 -20.34
C TRP A 196 -6.73 -3.10 -20.24
N ILE A 197 -5.70 -3.76 -20.78
CA ILE A 197 -4.34 -3.21 -20.79
C ILE A 197 -4.27 -2.11 -21.86
N PRO A 198 -3.96 -0.85 -21.48
CA PRO A 198 -3.87 0.24 -22.45
C PRO A 198 -2.90 -0.07 -23.60
N PRO A 199 -3.19 0.44 -24.82
CA PRO A 199 -2.24 0.39 -25.92
C PRO A 199 -0.89 1.00 -25.55
N ALA A 200 0.17 0.59 -26.27
CA ALA A 200 1.52 1.07 -26.03
C ALA A 200 1.58 2.61 -25.99
N GLY A 201 2.13 3.16 -24.90
CA GLY A 201 2.27 4.59 -24.69
C GLY A 201 1.01 5.32 -24.19
N LYS A 202 -0.16 4.65 -24.09
CA LYS A 202 -1.41 5.27 -23.61
C LYS A 202 -1.64 5.10 -22.11
N GLY A 203 -0.91 4.20 -21.45
CA GLY A 203 -1.03 3.99 -20.01
C GLY A 203 -0.51 2.62 -19.58
N SER A 204 -1.06 2.12 -18.48
CA SER A 204 -0.74 0.79 -17.93
C SER A 204 -1.97 0.16 -17.27
N LEU A 205 -1.94 -1.16 -17.10
CA LEU A 205 -2.89 -1.83 -16.22
C LEU A 205 -2.32 -1.83 -14.81
N TYR A 206 -2.91 -1.06 -13.90
CA TYR A 206 -2.52 -1.05 -12.51
C TYR A 206 -3.04 -2.30 -11.81
N ILE A 207 -2.16 -2.98 -11.08
CA ILE A 207 -2.45 -4.23 -10.38
C ILE A 207 -2.43 -3.96 -8.88
N ARG A 208 -3.51 -4.34 -8.19
CA ARG A 208 -3.70 -4.14 -6.75
C ARG A 208 -3.89 -5.48 -6.04
N PRO A 209 -2.80 -6.09 -5.56
CA PRO A 209 -2.86 -7.15 -4.59
C PRO A 209 -3.27 -6.61 -3.21
N LEU A 210 -4.15 -7.32 -2.53
CA LEU A 210 -4.61 -7.08 -1.16
C LEU A 210 -4.37 -8.36 -0.36
N LEU A 211 -3.92 -8.23 0.88
CA LEU A 211 -3.90 -9.32 1.86
C LEU A 211 -4.67 -8.86 3.08
N MET A 212 -5.76 -9.55 3.42
CA MET A 212 -6.74 -9.13 4.42
C MET A 212 -6.88 -10.21 5.49
N GLY A 213 -6.85 -9.83 6.77
CA GLY A 213 -7.37 -10.68 7.85
C GLY A 213 -8.90 -10.74 7.75
N SER A 214 -9.42 -11.66 6.92
CA SER A 214 -10.84 -11.79 6.58
C SER A 214 -11.65 -12.54 7.63
N GLY A 215 -10.99 -13.34 8.49
CA GLY A 215 -11.63 -14.13 9.52
C GLY A 215 -12.26 -13.30 10.64
N ALA A 216 -13.38 -13.79 11.16
CA ALA A 216 -14.13 -13.18 12.25
C ALA A 216 -13.35 -13.25 13.58
N VAL A 217 -13.06 -12.10 14.18
CA VAL A 217 -12.34 -12.00 15.46
C VAL A 217 -12.73 -10.71 16.21
N LEU A 218 -13.19 -10.87 17.46
CA LEU A 218 -13.50 -9.73 18.36
C LEU A 218 -12.41 -9.48 19.41
N GLY A 219 -11.59 -10.47 19.70
CA GLY A 219 -10.41 -10.29 20.53
C GLY A 219 -9.29 -9.64 19.73
N LEU A 220 -8.43 -8.86 20.38
CA LEU A 220 -7.22 -8.36 19.72
C LEU A 220 -6.22 -9.51 19.55
N ALA A 221 -6.28 -10.18 18.40
CA ALA A 221 -5.42 -11.29 18.00
C ALA A 221 -5.30 -11.33 16.46
N PRO A 222 -4.30 -12.03 15.90
CA PRO A 222 -4.26 -12.31 14.47
C PRO A 222 -5.57 -12.98 14.01
N ALA A 223 -6.05 -12.60 12.82
CA ALA A 223 -7.26 -13.19 12.25
C ALA A 223 -7.12 -14.72 12.05
N PRO A 224 -8.21 -15.49 12.20
CA PRO A 224 -8.19 -16.93 11.98
C PRO A 224 -8.24 -17.33 10.51
N GLU A 225 -8.58 -16.41 9.61
CA GLU A 225 -8.64 -16.60 8.16
C GLU A 225 -8.11 -15.35 7.45
N TYR A 226 -7.48 -15.55 6.30
CA TYR A 226 -6.92 -14.52 5.45
C TYR A 226 -7.38 -14.71 4.00
N THR A 227 -7.62 -13.59 3.33
CA THR A 227 -7.92 -13.56 1.89
C THR A 227 -6.83 -12.76 1.19
N PHE A 228 -6.22 -13.36 0.18
CA PHE A 228 -5.39 -12.64 -0.78
C PHE A 228 -6.18 -12.44 -2.07
N LEU A 229 -6.30 -11.19 -2.49
CA LEU A 229 -7.12 -10.78 -3.64
C LEU A 229 -6.29 -9.89 -4.57
N ILE A 230 -6.39 -10.11 -5.88
CA ILE A 230 -5.84 -9.19 -6.87
C ILE A 230 -6.97 -8.67 -7.75
N TYR A 231 -7.08 -7.35 -7.84
CA TYR A 231 -7.86 -6.70 -8.88
C TYR A 231 -6.97 -5.80 -9.72
N VAL A 232 -7.47 -5.42 -10.90
CA VAL A 232 -6.75 -4.58 -11.84
C VAL A 232 -7.62 -3.40 -12.29
N SER A 233 -6.99 -2.34 -12.79
CA SER A 233 -7.69 -1.20 -13.40
C SER A 233 -6.78 -0.55 -14.44
N PRO A 234 -7.28 -0.23 -15.65
CA PRO A 234 -6.54 0.63 -16.57
C PRO A 234 -6.31 2.00 -15.91
N VAL A 235 -5.09 2.52 -16.06
CA VAL A 235 -4.72 3.87 -15.63
C VAL A 235 -3.93 4.54 -16.74
N GLY A 236 -4.20 5.83 -16.96
CA GLY A 236 -3.48 6.62 -17.94
C GLY A 236 -2.07 6.98 -17.47
N ASN A 237 -1.32 7.62 -18.36
CA ASN A 237 -0.08 8.27 -17.96
C ASN A 237 -0.42 9.41 -16.97
N TYR A 238 0.26 9.43 -15.83
CA TYR A 238 -0.04 10.40 -14.77
C TYR A 238 0.12 11.85 -15.26
N PHE A 239 1.03 12.07 -16.21
CA PHE A 239 1.23 13.35 -16.87
C PHE A 239 1.02 13.23 -18.38
N LYS A 240 -0.14 13.68 -18.87
CA LYS A 240 -0.52 13.58 -20.30
C LYS A 240 0.37 14.43 -21.22
N GLU A 241 0.86 15.57 -20.74
CA GLU A 241 1.63 16.56 -21.52
C GLU A 241 3.11 16.67 -21.10
N GLY A 242 3.63 15.65 -20.40
CA GLY A 242 4.97 15.68 -19.81
C GLY A 242 4.94 16.05 -18.32
N LEU A 243 6.06 15.81 -17.62
CA LEU A 243 6.12 15.94 -16.15
C LEU A 243 5.56 17.29 -15.68
N ALA A 244 4.54 17.26 -14.82
CA ALA A 244 4.01 18.46 -14.19
C ALA A 244 4.56 18.56 -12.76
N PRO A 245 5.21 19.68 -12.38
CA PRO A 245 5.76 19.83 -11.06
C PRO A 245 4.66 19.89 -10.02
N ILE A 246 4.84 19.19 -8.91
CA ILE A 246 3.98 19.31 -7.73
C ILE A 246 4.52 20.38 -6.78
N ASN A 247 3.63 20.94 -5.98
CA ASN A 247 3.99 21.84 -4.89
C ASN A 247 3.64 21.20 -3.54
N LEU A 248 4.57 21.23 -2.61
CA LEU A 248 4.43 20.55 -1.31
C LEU A 248 4.44 21.56 -0.17
N ILE A 249 3.83 21.17 0.95
CA ILE A 249 3.99 21.83 2.24
C ILE A 249 4.65 20.86 3.22
N VAL A 250 5.60 21.36 4.00
CA VAL A 250 6.20 20.59 5.08
C VAL A 250 5.24 20.54 6.26
N GLU A 251 4.98 19.34 6.77
CA GLU A 251 4.17 19.11 7.95
C GLU A 251 5.05 19.08 9.21
N THR A 252 4.68 19.88 10.21
CA THR A 252 5.46 20.08 11.44
C THR A 252 4.79 19.51 12.69
N GLU A 253 3.47 19.28 12.63
CA GLU A 253 2.68 18.87 13.78
C GLU A 253 2.32 17.39 13.75
N THR A 254 1.97 16.88 12.57
CA THR A 254 1.61 15.46 12.39
C THR A 254 2.74 14.65 11.78
N HIS A 255 2.86 13.40 12.21
CA HIS A 255 3.92 12.50 11.75
C HIS A 255 3.30 11.32 11.01
N ARG A 256 3.92 10.95 9.88
CA ARG A 256 3.48 9.83 9.05
C ARG A 256 3.73 8.48 9.73
N ALA A 257 4.88 8.37 10.39
CA ALA A 257 5.34 7.17 11.06
C ALA A 257 6.21 7.55 12.27
N THR A 258 6.45 6.58 13.15
CA THR A 258 7.35 6.70 14.30
C THR A 258 8.28 5.49 14.36
N PRO A 259 9.49 5.61 14.94
CA PRO A 259 10.38 4.48 15.16
C PRO A 259 9.68 3.38 15.98
N GLY A 260 9.86 2.12 15.55
CA GLY A 260 9.16 0.96 16.13
C GLY A 260 7.73 0.74 15.62
N GLY A 261 7.14 1.73 14.94
CA GLY A 261 5.85 1.62 14.27
C GLY A 261 5.87 0.75 13.00
N THR A 262 4.89 0.97 12.13
CA THR A 262 4.71 0.21 10.88
C THR A 262 5.09 0.99 9.64
N GLY A 263 5.78 2.14 9.77
CA GLY A 263 6.06 3.05 8.64
C GLY A 263 6.73 2.39 7.43
N GLY A 264 7.67 1.46 7.68
CA GLY A 264 8.36 0.66 6.66
C GLY A 264 7.53 -0.47 6.04
N VAL A 265 6.24 -0.59 6.38
CA VAL A 265 5.34 -1.63 5.87
C VAL A 265 4.21 -1.01 5.06
N LYS A 266 3.81 -1.66 3.96
CA LYS A 266 2.69 -1.23 3.12
C LYS A 266 1.33 -1.67 3.68
N THR A 267 1.11 -1.39 4.96
CA THR A 267 -0.13 -1.71 5.69
C THR A 267 -1.17 -0.63 5.53
N ILE A 268 -2.44 -1.01 5.48
CA ILE A 268 -3.57 -0.07 5.35
C ILE A 268 -3.63 0.94 6.49
N GLY A 269 -3.17 0.56 7.69
CA GLY A 269 -3.15 1.41 8.88
C GLY A 269 -2.28 2.67 8.73
N ASN A 270 -1.32 2.66 7.80
CA ASN A 270 -0.44 3.81 7.58
C ASN A 270 -1.06 4.91 6.69
N TYR A 271 -2.14 4.61 5.96
CA TYR A 271 -2.67 5.51 4.93
C TYR A 271 -3.85 6.35 5.42
N ALA A 272 -4.64 5.86 6.38
CA ALA A 272 -5.73 6.65 6.96
C ALA A 272 -5.25 7.87 7.78
N PRO A 273 -4.20 7.77 8.63
CA PRO A 273 -3.76 8.89 9.46
C PRO A 273 -3.29 10.13 8.67
N VAL A 274 -2.75 9.94 7.47
CA VAL A 274 -2.21 11.05 6.65
C VAL A 274 -3.31 11.85 5.94
N LEU A 275 -4.53 11.31 5.80
CA LEU A 275 -5.60 11.91 5.00
C LEU A 275 -6.01 13.31 5.49
N LYS A 276 -5.98 13.55 6.81
CA LYS A 276 -6.33 14.86 7.37
C LYS A 276 -5.33 15.93 6.96
N ALA A 277 -4.03 15.67 7.13
CA ALA A 277 -2.97 16.58 6.73
C ALA A 277 -2.99 16.82 5.22
N GLN A 278 -3.13 15.76 4.42
CA GLN A 278 -3.25 15.86 2.97
C GLN A 278 -4.46 16.71 2.53
N SER A 279 -5.62 16.54 3.18
CA SER A 279 -6.82 17.33 2.86
C SER A 279 -6.64 18.81 3.19
N VAL A 280 -5.99 19.13 4.31
CA VAL A 280 -5.67 20.52 4.70
C VAL A 280 -4.68 21.14 3.71
N ALA A 281 -3.65 20.39 3.30
CA ALA A 281 -2.69 20.86 2.29
C ALA A 281 -3.37 21.16 0.95
N LYS A 282 -4.23 20.25 0.46
CA LYS A 282 -5.03 20.45 -0.76
C LYS A 282 -5.93 21.67 -0.69
N ALA A 283 -6.62 21.87 0.45
CA ALA A 283 -7.46 23.06 0.66
C ALA A 283 -6.65 24.38 0.63
N LYS A 284 -5.35 24.33 0.92
CA LYS A 284 -4.42 25.46 0.83
C LYS A 284 -3.74 25.58 -0.54
N GLY A 285 -4.11 24.74 -1.52
CA GLY A 285 -3.56 24.76 -2.87
C GLY A 285 -2.23 24.00 -3.04
N PHE A 286 -1.83 23.16 -2.08
CA PHE A 286 -0.70 22.25 -2.22
C PHE A 286 -1.12 20.91 -2.81
N SER A 287 -0.22 20.28 -3.55
CA SER A 287 -0.44 18.96 -4.14
C SER A 287 -0.42 17.86 -3.08
N ASP A 288 0.54 17.91 -2.16
CA ASP A 288 0.70 16.93 -1.08
C ASP A 288 1.55 17.49 0.09
N VAL A 289 1.81 16.63 1.07
CA VAL A 289 2.51 16.91 2.32
C VAL A 289 3.87 16.20 2.35
N LEU A 290 4.94 16.94 2.68
CA LEU A 290 6.25 16.40 2.99
C LEU A 290 6.39 16.24 4.52
N TYR A 291 6.62 15.02 4.98
CA TYR A 291 6.72 14.71 6.41
C TYR A 291 8.15 14.79 6.94
N LEU A 292 8.25 15.26 8.18
CA LEU A 292 9.47 15.20 8.98
C LEU A 292 9.41 14.06 10.00
N ASP A 293 10.59 13.60 10.39
CA ASP A 293 10.77 12.55 11.39
C ASP A 293 10.10 12.92 12.72
N SER A 294 9.52 11.93 13.39
CA SER A 294 8.75 12.15 14.62
C SER A 294 9.59 12.47 15.86
N VAL A 295 10.92 12.32 15.80
CA VAL A 295 11.82 12.41 16.97
C VAL A 295 12.47 13.79 17.05
N HIS A 296 13.12 14.19 15.97
CA HIS A 296 13.89 15.42 15.86
C HIS A 296 13.13 16.52 15.11
N LYS A 297 12.05 16.16 14.39
CA LYS A 297 11.21 17.08 13.61
C LYS A 297 12.03 17.95 12.65
N ARG A 298 13.05 17.35 12.03
CA ARG A 298 13.98 18.07 11.15
C ARG A 298 14.52 17.25 9.99
N TYR A 299 14.40 15.93 10.03
CA TYR A 299 14.85 15.06 8.96
C TYR A 299 13.67 14.72 8.06
N LEU A 300 13.88 14.79 6.75
CA LEU A 300 12.88 14.43 5.75
C LEU A 300 12.57 12.93 5.83
N GLU A 301 11.30 12.56 5.65
CA GLU A 301 10.88 11.17 5.52
C GLU A 301 10.26 10.88 4.14
N GLU A 302 8.97 11.12 3.97
CA GLU A 302 8.21 10.78 2.76
C GLU A 302 7.20 11.88 2.41
N VAL A 303 6.70 11.82 1.18
CA VAL A 303 5.60 12.64 0.69
C VAL A 303 4.35 11.78 0.59
N SER A 304 3.56 11.72 1.66
CA SER A 304 2.38 10.85 1.88
C SER A 304 2.57 9.37 1.47
N SER A 305 2.56 9.08 0.18
CA SER A 305 2.71 7.74 -0.41
C SER A 305 3.92 7.57 -1.34
N CYS A 306 4.84 8.54 -1.36
CA CYS A 306 6.04 8.54 -2.21
C CYS A 306 7.31 8.77 -1.40
N ASN A 307 8.40 8.14 -1.82
CA ASN A 307 9.73 8.46 -1.32
C ASN A 307 10.21 9.81 -1.91
N VAL A 308 11.07 10.53 -1.20
CA VAL A 308 11.62 11.83 -1.63
C VAL A 308 13.13 11.74 -1.90
N PHE A 309 13.58 12.51 -2.89
CA PHE A 309 14.98 12.67 -3.28
C PHE A 309 15.32 14.15 -3.40
N VAL A 310 16.53 14.51 -2.95
CA VAL A 310 17.07 15.86 -2.99
C VAL A 310 18.37 15.82 -3.81
N VAL A 311 18.49 16.72 -4.79
CA VAL A 311 19.65 16.79 -5.69
C VAL A 311 20.48 18.03 -5.37
N LYS A 312 21.80 17.85 -5.26
CA LYS A 312 22.77 18.94 -5.18
C LYS A 312 24.03 18.60 -6.00
N GLY A 313 24.26 19.32 -7.08
CA GLY A 313 25.33 19.03 -8.04
C GLY A 313 25.22 17.61 -8.58
N ASN A 314 26.24 16.79 -8.33
CA ASN A 314 26.25 15.37 -8.73
C ASN A 314 25.76 14.41 -7.63
N VAL A 315 25.29 14.92 -6.50
CA VAL A 315 24.85 14.13 -5.35
C VAL A 315 23.31 14.08 -5.32
N ILE A 316 22.78 12.86 -5.19
CA ILE A 316 21.36 12.60 -4.96
C ILE A 316 21.23 11.98 -3.56
N SER A 317 20.59 12.70 -2.64
CA SER A 317 20.35 12.25 -1.28
C SER A 317 18.90 11.82 -1.10
N THR A 318 18.66 10.74 -0.35
CA THR A 318 17.32 10.28 0.02
C THR A 318 17.33 9.73 1.46
N PRO A 319 16.23 9.88 2.22
CA PRO A 319 16.11 9.28 3.54
C PRO A 319 16.46 7.79 3.53
N GLU A 320 17.32 7.38 4.46
CA GLU A 320 17.68 5.98 4.66
C GLU A 320 16.53 5.14 5.22
N ILE A 321 16.47 3.86 4.86
CA ILE A 321 15.39 2.97 5.30
C ILE A 321 15.69 2.47 6.73
N LYS A 322 15.26 3.25 7.73
CA LYS A 322 15.36 2.93 9.17
C LYS A 322 13.99 2.78 9.83
N GLY A 323 13.12 1.97 9.23
CA GLY A 323 11.84 1.54 9.81
C GLY A 323 10.67 2.52 9.68
N THR A 324 10.92 3.82 9.51
CA THR A 324 9.88 4.82 9.22
C THR A 324 9.73 5.16 7.74
N ILE A 325 10.60 4.67 6.88
CA ILE A 325 10.52 4.87 5.42
C ILE A 325 10.11 3.56 4.75
N LEU A 326 9.09 3.61 3.90
CA LEU A 326 8.67 2.47 3.09
C LEU A 326 9.76 2.17 2.04
N PRO A 327 10.28 0.92 1.95
CA PRO A 327 11.21 0.52 0.91
C PRO A 327 10.52 0.50 -0.45
N GLY A 328 10.47 1.65 -1.12
CA GLY A 328 9.90 1.79 -2.45
C GLY A 328 10.70 1.03 -3.51
N ILE A 329 10.03 0.23 -4.34
CA ILE A 329 10.68 -0.46 -5.47
C ILE A 329 11.14 0.55 -6.52
N THR A 330 10.35 1.61 -6.75
CA THR A 330 10.74 2.75 -7.58
C THR A 330 11.95 3.48 -6.99
N ARG A 331 11.98 3.73 -5.68
CA ARG A 331 13.14 4.29 -4.97
C ARG A 331 14.40 3.45 -5.22
N LYS A 332 14.32 2.14 -4.95
CA LYS A 332 15.42 1.19 -5.19
C LYS A 332 15.93 1.26 -6.64
N SER A 333 15.00 1.21 -7.60
CA SER A 333 15.33 1.23 -9.03
C SER A 333 15.97 2.56 -9.47
N LEU A 334 15.50 3.70 -8.95
CA LEU A 334 16.08 5.01 -9.26
C LEU A 334 17.48 5.18 -8.69
N ILE A 335 17.75 4.64 -7.49
CA ILE A 335 19.10 4.62 -6.91
C ILE A 335 20.06 3.84 -7.82
N ASP A 336 19.66 2.65 -8.26
CA ASP A 336 20.47 1.80 -9.15
C ASP A 336 20.70 2.48 -10.51
N VAL A 337 19.66 3.08 -11.11
CA VAL A 337 19.76 3.84 -12.36
C VAL A 337 20.68 5.05 -12.20
N ALA A 338 20.52 5.84 -11.14
CA ALA A 338 21.33 7.03 -10.89
C ALA A 338 22.82 6.68 -10.75
N ARG A 339 23.15 5.62 -9.97
CA ARG A 339 24.52 5.11 -9.84
C ARG A 339 25.09 4.67 -11.20
N SER A 340 24.30 3.98 -12.03
CA SER A 340 24.73 3.57 -13.37
C SER A 340 25.01 4.74 -14.32
N GLN A 341 24.45 5.92 -14.03
CA GLN A 341 24.62 7.17 -14.80
C GLN A 341 25.70 8.09 -14.21
N GLY A 342 26.42 7.65 -13.17
CA GLY A 342 27.54 8.38 -12.58
C GLY A 342 27.19 9.35 -11.45
N PHE A 343 25.92 9.38 -11.00
CA PHE A 343 25.53 10.15 -9.82
C PHE A 343 26.04 9.49 -8.54
N GLN A 344 26.44 10.32 -7.57
CA GLN A 344 26.69 9.86 -6.20
C GLN A 344 25.35 9.79 -5.47
N VAL A 345 24.98 8.60 -4.99
CA VAL A 345 23.70 8.41 -4.29
C VAL A 345 23.92 8.12 -2.83
N GLU A 346 23.40 8.99 -1.96
CA GLU A 346 23.51 8.92 -0.51
C GLU A 346 22.18 8.56 0.13
N GLU A 347 22.15 7.42 0.82
CA GLU A 347 21.03 7.04 1.67
C GLU A 347 21.39 7.44 3.11
N ARG A 348 20.82 8.54 3.60
CA ARG A 348 21.17 9.14 4.90
C ARG A 348 20.01 9.91 5.50
N LEU A 349 20.17 10.40 6.73
CA LEU A 349 19.30 11.44 7.26
C LEU A 349 19.52 12.74 6.46
N VAL A 350 18.45 13.26 5.86
CA VAL A 350 18.45 14.49 5.07
C VAL A 350 17.73 15.56 5.88
N LYS A 351 18.39 16.68 6.19
CA LYS A 351 17.76 17.76 6.97
C LYS A 351 16.83 18.58 6.09
N VAL A 352 15.75 19.09 6.67
CA VAL A 352 14.82 20.01 6.01
C VAL A 352 15.51 21.27 5.50
N ASP A 353 16.54 21.74 6.18
CA ASP A 353 17.31 22.93 5.76
C ASP A 353 18.05 22.72 4.43
N GLU A 354 18.39 21.47 4.07
CA GLU A 354 19.04 21.15 2.80
C GLU A 354 18.12 21.42 1.59
N LEU A 355 16.81 21.54 1.81
CA LEU A 355 15.85 21.93 0.77
C LEU A 355 16.10 23.35 0.25
N ILE A 356 16.70 24.24 1.05
CA ILE A 356 16.94 25.64 0.68
C ILE A 356 17.99 25.72 -0.43
N ASP A 357 19.02 24.89 -0.34
CA ASP A 357 20.16 24.91 -1.25
C ASP A 357 20.06 23.85 -2.35
N ALA A 358 19.01 23.02 -2.37
CA ALA A 358 18.84 21.95 -3.35
C ALA A 358 18.64 22.50 -4.77
N ASP A 359 19.23 21.83 -5.76
CA ASP A 359 19.05 22.19 -7.18
C ASP A 359 17.74 21.60 -7.73
N GLU A 360 17.38 20.37 -7.31
CA GLU A 360 16.12 19.70 -7.65
C GLU A 360 15.59 18.90 -6.47
N VAL A 361 14.27 18.77 -6.37
CA VAL A 361 13.61 17.80 -5.48
C VAL A 361 12.59 17.02 -6.30
N PHE A 362 12.51 15.71 -6.09
CA PHE A 362 11.51 14.87 -6.76
C PHE A 362 11.01 13.75 -5.85
N CYS A 363 9.80 13.29 -6.13
CA CYS A 363 9.15 12.17 -5.47
C CYS A 363 9.18 10.92 -6.35
N ALA A 364 9.16 9.74 -5.74
CA ALA A 364 9.15 8.46 -6.44
C ALA A 364 8.10 7.49 -5.88
N GLY A 365 7.39 6.81 -6.79
CA GLY A 365 6.42 5.77 -6.45
C GLY A 365 5.79 5.14 -7.68
N THR A 366 5.18 3.96 -7.56
CA THR A 366 4.64 3.20 -8.72
C THR A 366 3.65 4.02 -9.57
N ALA A 367 2.80 4.83 -8.94
CA ALA A 367 1.77 5.59 -9.65
C ALA A 367 2.38 6.64 -10.60
N VAL A 368 3.30 7.45 -10.09
CA VAL A 368 3.89 8.60 -10.78
C VAL A 368 5.24 8.32 -11.45
N VAL A 369 5.89 7.21 -11.08
CA VAL A 369 7.29 6.88 -11.38
C VAL A 369 8.25 7.91 -10.77
N VAL A 370 8.34 9.09 -11.35
CA VAL A 370 9.05 10.27 -10.82
C VAL A 370 8.11 11.47 -10.94
N SER A 371 7.95 12.22 -9.86
CA SER A 371 7.19 13.47 -9.84
C SER A 371 8.11 14.61 -9.41
N PRO A 372 8.49 15.53 -10.32
CA PRO A 372 9.27 16.71 -9.96
C PRO A 372 8.53 17.58 -8.96
N VAL A 373 9.26 18.22 -8.05
CA VAL A 373 8.72 19.18 -7.09
C VAL A 373 9.16 20.56 -7.52
N GLY A 374 8.19 21.41 -7.90
CA GLY A 374 8.47 22.78 -8.34
C GLY A 374 8.61 23.77 -7.19
N SER A 375 7.98 23.48 -6.04
CA SER A 375 8.18 24.29 -4.83
C SER A 375 7.82 23.55 -3.55
N ILE A 376 8.51 23.90 -2.47
CA ILE A 376 8.21 23.45 -1.10
C ILE A 376 7.99 24.66 -0.20
N SER A 377 6.90 24.65 0.57
CA SER A 377 6.65 25.63 1.62
C SER A 377 7.00 25.10 3.01
N TYR A 378 7.81 25.85 3.76
CA TYR A 378 8.28 25.52 5.10
C TYR A 378 8.44 26.79 5.95
N LEU A 379 7.83 26.84 7.14
CA LEU A 379 7.91 27.97 8.10
C LEU A 379 7.78 29.34 7.41
N ASP A 380 6.67 29.55 6.69
CA ASP A 380 6.32 30.75 5.91
C ASP A 380 7.24 31.11 4.73
N LYS A 381 8.25 30.28 4.44
CA LYS A 381 9.09 30.43 3.25
C LYS A 381 8.65 29.45 2.18
N ARG A 382 8.59 29.94 0.94
CA ARG A 382 8.41 29.10 -0.25
C ARG A 382 9.73 29.02 -1.01
N ILE A 383 10.25 27.81 -1.14
CA ILE A 383 11.43 27.50 -1.93
C ILE A 383 10.95 27.00 -3.28
N THR A 384 11.55 27.46 -4.37
CA THR A 384 11.21 27.09 -5.75
C THR A 384 12.41 26.46 -6.44
N TYR A 385 12.17 25.41 -7.22
CA TYR A 385 13.23 24.65 -7.89
C TYR A 385 13.10 24.76 -9.41
N GLY A 386 14.22 25.00 -10.11
CA GLY A 386 14.32 25.03 -11.58
C GLY A 386 13.44 26.08 -12.30
N ASP A 387 13.61 26.16 -13.61
CA ASP A 387 12.72 26.93 -14.50
C ASP A 387 11.52 26.06 -14.87
N ASN A 388 10.33 26.40 -14.35
CA ASN A 388 9.08 25.63 -14.43
C ASN A 388 9.01 24.35 -13.59
N GLY A 389 9.87 24.15 -12.59
CA GLY A 389 9.70 23.06 -11.61
C GLY A 389 10.08 21.65 -12.05
N VAL A 390 10.48 21.45 -13.32
CA VAL A 390 10.96 20.16 -13.83
C VAL A 390 12.48 20.20 -13.95
N GLY A 391 13.15 19.43 -13.10
CA GLY A 391 14.61 19.37 -13.09
C GLY A 391 15.18 18.38 -14.10
N ARG A 392 16.44 18.61 -14.52
CA ARG A 392 17.15 17.77 -15.50
C ARG A 392 17.36 16.35 -14.98
N VAL A 393 17.75 16.20 -13.72
CA VAL A 393 17.99 14.88 -13.10
C VAL A 393 16.69 14.12 -12.99
N SER A 394 15.63 14.75 -12.49
CA SER A 394 14.30 14.10 -12.38
C SER A 394 13.75 13.65 -13.75
N GLN A 395 13.88 14.48 -14.79
CA GLN A 395 13.48 14.13 -16.17
C GLN A 395 14.33 12.99 -16.75
N GLN A 396 15.64 13.01 -16.54
CA GLN A 396 16.55 11.97 -17.00
C GLN A 396 16.20 10.62 -16.38
N LEU A 397 16.04 10.57 -15.06
CA LEU A 397 15.70 9.34 -14.33
C LEU A 397 14.30 8.82 -14.70
N TYR A 398 13.32 9.72 -14.85
CA TYR A 398 11.98 9.36 -15.34
C TYR A 398 12.06 8.68 -16.71
N THR A 399 12.77 9.30 -17.65
CA THR A 399 12.89 8.82 -19.03
C THR A 399 13.55 7.44 -19.07
N THR A 400 14.65 7.24 -18.33
CA THR A 400 15.32 5.94 -18.28
C THR A 400 14.42 4.86 -17.69
N LEU A 401 13.78 5.11 -16.55
CA LEU A 401 12.99 4.09 -15.87
C LEU A 401 11.71 3.72 -16.63
N THR A 402 11.02 4.71 -17.20
CA THR A 402 9.82 4.46 -18.02
C THR A 402 10.15 3.76 -19.34
N SER A 403 11.32 4.06 -19.94
CA SER A 403 11.78 3.35 -21.14
C SER A 403 12.02 1.86 -20.86
N LEU A 404 12.57 1.52 -19.70
CA LEU A 404 12.69 0.11 -19.27
C LEU A 404 11.31 -0.53 -19.06
N GLN A 405 10.43 0.12 -18.30
CA GLN A 405 9.09 -0.39 -17.98
C GLN A 405 8.24 -0.68 -19.23
N MET A 406 8.35 0.15 -20.25
CA MET A 406 7.61 0.02 -21.51
C MET A 406 8.33 -0.84 -22.56
N GLY A 407 9.50 -1.40 -22.26
CA GLY A 407 10.29 -2.19 -23.20
C GLY A 407 10.86 -1.39 -24.38
N LEU A 408 11.10 -0.09 -24.19
CA LEU A 408 11.70 0.80 -25.20
C LEU A 408 13.24 0.80 -25.15
N ALA A 409 13.80 0.31 -24.04
CA ALA A 409 15.24 0.17 -23.83
C ALA A 409 15.58 -1.28 -23.46
N GLU A 410 16.79 -1.70 -23.79
CA GLU A 410 17.33 -3.00 -23.35
C GLU A 410 17.41 -3.05 -21.83
N ASP A 411 16.82 -4.09 -21.24
CA ASP A 411 16.85 -4.31 -19.81
C ASP A 411 18.09 -5.10 -19.38
N LYS A 412 19.17 -4.37 -19.13
CA LYS A 412 20.45 -4.94 -18.65
C LYS A 412 20.41 -5.40 -17.20
N MET A 413 19.36 -5.05 -16.45
CA MET A 413 19.24 -5.34 -15.02
C MET A 413 18.32 -6.54 -14.74
N GLY A 414 17.63 -7.06 -15.75
CA GLY A 414 16.67 -8.17 -15.60
C GLY A 414 15.48 -7.81 -14.71
N TRP A 415 14.99 -6.57 -14.81
CA TRP A 415 13.86 -6.04 -14.03
C TRP A 415 12.51 -6.22 -14.71
N THR A 416 12.48 -6.46 -16.00
CA THR A 416 11.27 -6.62 -16.80
C THR A 416 10.95 -8.09 -16.98
N VAL A 417 9.70 -8.47 -16.73
CA VAL A 417 9.21 -9.84 -16.87
C VAL A 417 8.13 -9.87 -17.94
N GLU A 418 8.37 -10.61 -19.02
CA GLU A 418 7.39 -10.83 -20.08
C GLU A 418 6.35 -11.87 -19.64
N LEU A 419 5.06 -11.53 -19.70
CA LEU A 419 3.97 -12.48 -19.54
C LEU A 419 3.71 -13.18 -20.87
N LYS A 420 3.77 -14.53 -20.84
CA LYS A 420 3.56 -15.40 -22.01
C LYS A 420 2.22 -16.10 -22.03
#